data_AF-A0A7V4BUJ9-F1
#
_entry.id   AF-A0A7V4BUJ9-F1
#
_cell.length_a   1.000
_cell.length_b   1.000
_cell.length_c   1.000
_cell.angle_alpha   90.00
_cell.angle_beta   90.00
_cell.angle_gamma   90.00
#
_symmetry.space_group_name_H-M   'P 1'
#
loop_
_entity.id
_entity.type
_entity.pdbx_description
1 polymer ?
#
loop_
_entity_poly.entity_id
_entity_poly.type
_entity_poly.pdbx_seq_one_letter_code
_entity_poly.pdbx_strand_id
1 'polypeptide(L)'
;MKRRIALALVLSAMIASSCEWLGTDEEGSVDIVKGLKTALKVGTDSAVKFTHAQDGFYKDALIKILLPPEAKIIVDNLSLVPGGAQMVEDVVLRINRAAETAANDAGPIFADAITSLSISQGMDILNGINPADSLKSSLADGFDSLAATHYLKSTTFNPLKSTF
;
A
#
# COMPACT_ATOMS: atom_id res chain seq x y z
N MET A 1 -15.85 59.73 30.82
CA MET A 1 -15.47 58.30 30.84
C MET A 1 -16.27 57.43 29.86
N LYS A 2 -17.59 57.59 29.73
CA LYS A 2 -18.45 56.77 28.83
C LYS A 2 -18.07 56.80 27.34
N ARG A 3 -17.59 57.93 26.80
CA ARG A 3 -17.12 58.04 25.39
C ARG A 3 -15.79 57.36 25.10
N ARG A 4 -14.91 57.19 26.11
CA ARG A 4 -13.62 56.49 25.96
C ARG A 4 -13.80 54.96 26.04
N ILE A 5 -14.80 54.50 26.78
CA ILE A 5 -15.21 53.09 26.84
C ILE A 5 -15.87 52.66 25.52
N ALA A 6 -16.71 53.51 24.92
CA ALA A 6 -17.31 53.24 23.61
C ALA A 6 -16.27 53.14 22.48
N LEU A 7 -15.21 53.97 22.51
CA LEU A 7 -14.14 53.91 21.50
C LEU A 7 -13.27 52.65 21.63
N ALA A 8 -13.04 52.17 22.86
CA ALA A 8 -12.27 50.95 23.13
C ALA A 8 -13.04 49.67 22.74
N LEU A 9 -14.37 49.68 22.85
CA LEU A 9 -15.24 48.55 22.50
C LEU A 9 -15.39 48.38 20.98
N VAL A 10 -15.36 49.48 20.21
CA VAL A 10 -15.41 49.45 18.74
C VAL A 10 -14.06 49.00 18.14
N LEU A 11 -12.94 49.31 18.78
CA LEU A 11 -11.61 48.87 18.32
C LEU A 11 -11.37 47.37 18.54
N SER A 12 -12.03 46.76 19.54
CA SER A 12 -11.99 45.32 19.79
C SER A 12 -12.83 44.50 18.79
N ALA A 13 -13.83 45.12 18.15
CA ALA A 13 -14.71 44.43 17.20
C ALA A 13 -14.12 44.32 15.78
N MET A 14 -13.08 45.10 15.47
CA MET A 14 -12.41 45.09 14.15
C MET A 14 -11.29 44.05 14.02
N ILE A 15 -10.90 43.40 15.11
CA ILE A 15 -9.85 42.35 15.10
C ILE A 15 -10.47 40.95 14.91
N ALA A 16 -11.77 40.78 15.19
CA ALA A 16 -12.45 39.49 15.06
C ALA A 16 -12.82 39.11 13.62
N SER A 17 -12.99 40.08 12.70
CA SER A 17 -13.22 39.80 11.27
C SER A 17 -11.97 39.39 10.50
N SER A 18 -10.78 39.47 11.11
CA SER A 18 -9.52 39.08 10.46
C SER A 18 -9.17 37.60 10.68
N CYS A 19 -10.00 36.85 11.42
CA CYS A 19 -9.74 35.44 11.76
C CYS A 19 -10.45 34.43 10.85
N GLU A 20 -11.10 34.87 9.76
CA GLU A 20 -11.73 34.00 8.75
C GLU A 20 -10.77 33.60 7.61
N TRP A 21 -9.50 34.02 7.66
CA TRP A 21 -8.49 33.71 6.64
C TRP A 21 -7.29 32.93 7.22
N LEU A 22 -7.57 31.81 7.88
CA LEU A 22 -6.55 30.80 8.26
C LEU A 22 -7.06 29.38 7.96
N GLY A 23 -7.60 29.19 6.75
CA GLY A 23 -8.03 27.88 6.24
C GLY A 23 -6.96 27.15 5.44
N THR A 24 -5.67 27.19 5.80
CA THR A 24 -4.59 26.75 4.88
C THR A 24 -3.86 25.44 5.20
N ASP A 25 -4.09 24.79 6.33
CA ASP A 25 -3.35 23.55 6.67
C ASP A 25 -4.19 22.27 6.49
N GLU A 26 -5.49 22.32 6.78
CA GLU A 26 -6.41 21.18 6.62
C GLU A 26 -6.69 20.87 5.14
N GLU A 27 -6.94 21.86 4.28
CA GLU A 27 -7.14 21.61 2.84
C GLU A 27 -5.86 21.09 2.16
N GLY A 28 -4.69 21.64 2.51
CA GLY A 28 -3.40 21.23 1.94
C GLY A 28 -3.03 19.78 2.28
N SER A 29 -3.20 19.38 3.54
CA SER A 29 -2.94 17.99 3.97
C SER A 29 -3.91 17.00 3.32
N VAL A 30 -5.17 17.38 3.15
CA VAL A 30 -6.18 16.55 2.47
C VAL A 30 -5.81 16.30 1.01
N ASP A 31 -5.37 17.33 0.27
CA ASP A 31 -4.99 17.17 -1.13
C ASP A 31 -3.69 16.37 -1.32
N ILE A 32 -2.71 16.54 -0.42
CA ILE A 32 -1.49 15.72 -0.42
C ILE A 32 -1.83 14.23 -0.24
N VAL A 33 -2.69 13.90 0.72
CA VAL A 33 -3.10 12.49 0.95
C VAL A 33 -3.91 11.95 -0.22
N LYS A 34 -4.79 12.73 -0.85
CA LYS A 34 -5.47 12.30 -2.08
C LYS A 34 -4.48 11.97 -3.20
N GLY A 35 -3.45 12.80 -3.37
CA GLY A 35 -2.35 12.55 -4.30
C GLY A 35 -1.64 11.23 -3.99
N LEU A 36 -1.28 11.01 -2.73
CA LEU A 36 -0.66 9.76 -2.26
C LEU A 36 -1.55 8.54 -2.53
N LYS A 37 -2.85 8.58 -2.17
CA LYS A 37 -3.80 7.50 -2.46
C LYS A 37 -3.89 7.20 -3.94
N THR A 38 -3.92 8.24 -4.78
CA THR A 38 -3.97 8.10 -6.23
C THR A 38 -2.72 7.41 -6.76
N ALA A 39 -1.55 7.83 -6.30
CA ALA A 39 -0.28 7.22 -6.67
C ALA A 39 -0.21 5.74 -6.24
N LEU A 40 -0.63 5.42 -5.01
CA LEU A 40 -0.69 4.05 -4.51
C LEU A 40 -1.66 3.19 -5.31
N LYS A 41 -2.82 3.74 -5.67
CA LYS A 41 -3.82 3.05 -6.50
C LYS A 41 -3.25 2.75 -7.88
N VAL A 42 -2.69 3.75 -8.57
CA VAL A 42 -2.10 3.57 -9.90
C VAL A 42 -0.92 2.60 -9.86
N GLY A 43 -0.07 2.68 -8.83
CA GLY A 43 1.06 1.78 -8.65
C GLY A 43 0.60 0.33 -8.44
N THR A 44 -0.38 0.12 -7.56
CA THR A 44 -1.00 -1.19 -7.32
C THR A 44 -1.68 -1.72 -8.58
N ASP A 45 -2.52 -0.91 -9.23
CA ASP A 45 -3.22 -1.28 -10.47
C ASP A 45 -2.22 -1.69 -11.55
N SER A 46 -1.09 -0.98 -11.67
CA SER A 46 -0.02 -1.30 -12.61
C SER A 46 0.71 -2.60 -12.25
N ALA A 47 1.01 -2.81 -10.96
CA ALA A 47 1.64 -4.02 -10.47
C ALA A 47 0.75 -5.24 -10.73
N VAL A 48 -0.52 -5.18 -10.31
CA VAL A 48 -1.54 -6.21 -10.59
C VAL A 48 -1.64 -6.44 -12.09
N LYS A 49 -1.72 -5.37 -12.89
CA LYS A 49 -1.79 -5.47 -14.35
C LYS A 49 -0.61 -6.26 -14.94
N PHE A 50 0.59 -6.00 -14.45
CA PHE A 50 1.80 -6.69 -14.88
C PHE A 50 1.79 -8.16 -14.43
N THR A 51 1.52 -8.42 -13.16
CA THR A 51 1.66 -9.75 -12.57
C THR A 51 0.54 -10.72 -12.96
N HIS A 52 -0.69 -10.23 -13.23
CA HIS A 52 -1.78 -11.12 -13.66
C HIS A 52 -1.76 -11.45 -15.16
N ALA A 53 -0.96 -10.73 -15.95
CA ALA A 53 -0.84 -11.00 -17.38
C ALA A 53 -0.26 -12.40 -17.61
N GLN A 54 -0.58 -12.99 -18.76
CA GLN A 54 0.05 -14.25 -19.16
C GLN A 54 1.57 -14.08 -19.20
N ASP A 55 2.27 -14.96 -18.49
CA ASP A 55 3.72 -14.98 -18.28
C ASP A 55 4.24 -13.88 -17.34
N GLY A 56 3.35 -13.13 -16.69
CA GLY A 56 3.69 -12.09 -15.71
C GLY A 56 4.43 -12.64 -14.50
N PHE A 57 4.13 -13.88 -14.07
CA PHE A 57 4.96 -14.59 -13.10
C PHE A 57 5.96 -15.52 -13.79
N TYR A 58 5.49 -16.36 -14.72
CA TYR A 58 6.29 -17.50 -15.20
C TYR A 58 7.57 -17.11 -15.95
N LYS A 59 7.59 -15.96 -16.65
CA LYS A 59 8.78 -15.48 -17.38
C LYS A 59 9.57 -14.40 -16.64
N ASP A 60 9.08 -13.89 -15.52
CA ASP A 60 9.79 -12.91 -14.72
C ASP A 60 10.68 -13.63 -13.68
N ALA A 61 12.00 -13.56 -13.87
CA ALA A 61 12.93 -14.25 -12.99
C ALA A 61 12.92 -13.75 -11.53
N LEU A 62 12.41 -12.55 -11.26
CA LEU A 62 12.35 -11.98 -9.91
C LEU A 62 11.16 -12.51 -9.11
N ILE A 63 10.07 -12.87 -9.80
CA ILE A 63 8.82 -13.30 -9.14
C ILE A 63 8.33 -14.68 -9.57
N LYS A 64 9.01 -15.36 -10.52
CA LYS A 64 8.71 -16.74 -10.90
C LYS A 64 8.73 -17.63 -9.66
N ILE A 65 7.61 -18.30 -9.42
CA ILE A 65 7.47 -19.25 -8.33
C ILE A 65 8.14 -20.56 -8.74
N LEU A 66 9.18 -20.93 -8.02
CA LEU A 66 9.87 -22.20 -8.16
C LEU A 66 9.32 -23.22 -7.17
N LEU A 67 9.60 -24.49 -7.42
CA LEU A 67 9.32 -25.54 -6.45
C LEU A 67 10.14 -25.32 -5.18
N PRO A 68 9.55 -25.56 -4.01
CA PRO A 68 10.23 -25.36 -2.73
C PRO A 68 11.32 -26.44 -2.55
N PRO A 69 12.36 -26.18 -1.74
CA PRO A 69 13.49 -27.10 -1.58
C PRO A 69 13.08 -28.49 -1.07
N GLU A 70 11.98 -28.59 -0.35
CA GLU A 70 11.38 -29.84 0.13
C GLU A 70 10.93 -30.76 -1.01
N ALA A 71 10.61 -30.20 -2.19
CA ALA A 71 10.20 -30.96 -3.37
C ALA A 71 11.40 -31.57 -4.14
N LYS A 72 12.64 -31.28 -3.75
CA LYS A 72 13.85 -31.71 -4.48
C LYS A 72 13.90 -33.22 -4.71
N ILE A 73 13.56 -34.02 -3.70
CA ILE A 73 13.58 -35.50 -3.81
C ILE A 73 12.63 -35.97 -4.93
N ILE A 74 11.47 -35.34 -5.05
CA ILE A 74 10.49 -35.68 -6.09
C ILE A 74 11.03 -35.29 -7.47
N VAL A 75 11.58 -34.08 -7.60
CA VAL A 75 12.17 -33.57 -8.84
C VAL A 75 13.31 -34.47 -9.34
N ASP A 76 14.23 -34.84 -8.44
CA ASP A 76 15.38 -35.69 -8.78
C ASP A 76 14.92 -37.06 -9.31
N ASN A 77 13.98 -37.71 -8.63
CA ASN A 77 13.46 -39.01 -9.03
C ASN A 77 12.65 -38.94 -10.33
N LEU A 78 11.82 -37.90 -10.49
CA LEU A 78 11.00 -37.73 -11.69
C LEU A 78 11.88 -37.48 -12.92
N SER A 79 12.99 -36.76 -12.74
CA SER A 79 13.96 -36.50 -13.81
C SER A 79 14.63 -37.77 -14.36
N LEU A 80 14.64 -38.88 -13.61
CA LEU A 80 15.16 -40.18 -14.07
C LEU A 80 14.20 -40.94 -14.98
N VAL A 81 12.92 -40.54 -15.03
CA VAL A 81 11.90 -41.17 -15.86
C VAL A 81 11.79 -40.44 -17.19
N PRO A 82 11.70 -41.14 -18.34
CA PRO A 82 11.44 -40.49 -19.63
C PRO A 82 10.19 -39.59 -19.57
N GLY A 83 10.37 -38.30 -19.89
CA GLY A 83 9.30 -37.29 -19.82
C GLY A 83 9.10 -36.63 -18.45
N GLY A 84 9.79 -37.07 -17.39
CA GLY A 84 9.57 -36.51 -16.06
C GLY A 84 10.10 -35.08 -15.87
N ALA A 85 11.15 -34.68 -16.59
CA ALA A 85 11.59 -33.28 -16.61
C ALA A 85 10.49 -32.33 -17.15
N GLN A 86 9.71 -32.79 -18.13
CA GLN A 86 8.58 -32.02 -18.66
C GLN A 86 7.45 -31.93 -17.63
N MET A 87 7.19 -33.00 -16.88
CA MET A 87 6.22 -32.97 -15.78
C MET A 87 6.60 -31.96 -14.69
N VAL A 88 7.89 -31.84 -14.36
CA VAL A 88 8.37 -30.83 -13.40
C VAL A 88 8.09 -29.42 -13.94
N GLU A 89 8.44 -29.14 -15.20
CA GLU A 89 8.19 -27.83 -15.80
C GLU A 89 6.68 -27.52 -15.88
N ASP A 90 5.84 -28.49 -16.20
CA ASP A 90 4.40 -28.34 -16.24
C ASP A 90 3.82 -27.97 -14.86
N VAL A 91 4.37 -28.54 -13.77
CA VAL A 91 3.97 -28.15 -12.41
C VAL A 91 4.38 -26.72 -12.11
N VAL A 92 5.64 -26.35 -12.41
CA VAL A 92 6.13 -24.96 -12.24
C VAL A 92 5.24 -24.00 -13.03
N LEU A 93 4.95 -24.30 -14.30
CA LEU A 93 4.06 -23.51 -15.13
C LEU A 93 2.68 -23.35 -14.48
N ARG A 94 2.05 -24.44 -14.04
CA ARG A 94 0.70 -24.40 -13.44
C ARG A 94 0.65 -23.60 -12.14
N ILE A 95 1.67 -23.68 -11.29
CA ILE A 95 1.76 -22.87 -10.07
C ILE A 95 1.83 -21.38 -10.43
N ASN A 96 2.66 -21.01 -11.41
CA ASN A 96 2.77 -19.62 -11.85
C ASN A 96 1.48 -19.13 -12.53
N ARG A 97 0.78 -19.97 -13.31
CA ARG A 97 -0.55 -19.63 -13.85
C ARG A 97 -1.59 -19.39 -12.76
N ALA A 98 -1.54 -20.18 -11.69
CA ALA A 98 -2.40 -19.97 -10.53
C ALA A 98 -2.07 -18.63 -9.85
N ALA A 99 -0.80 -18.26 -9.71
CA ALA A 99 -0.39 -16.98 -9.17
C ALA A 99 -0.79 -15.78 -10.06
N GLU A 100 -0.68 -15.91 -11.38
CA GLU A 100 -1.18 -14.92 -12.34
C GLU A 100 -2.70 -14.69 -12.14
N THR A 101 -3.47 -15.77 -11.99
CA THR A 101 -4.91 -15.68 -11.71
C THR A 101 -5.19 -15.01 -10.36
N ALA A 102 -4.51 -15.45 -9.31
CA ALA A 102 -4.66 -14.89 -7.97
C ALA A 102 -4.28 -13.40 -7.89
N ALA A 103 -3.31 -12.95 -8.68
CA ALA A 103 -2.92 -11.55 -8.71
C ALA A 103 -4.05 -10.64 -9.22
N ASN A 104 -4.87 -11.09 -10.18
CA ASN A 104 -6.04 -10.36 -10.62
C ASN A 104 -7.07 -10.21 -9.48
N ASP A 105 -7.31 -11.30 -8.74
CA ASP A 105 -8.28 -11.34 -7.64
C ASP A 105 -7.80 -10.54 -6.42
N ALA A 106 -6.50 -10.35 -6.27
CA ALA A 106 -5.90 -9.53 -5.22
C ALA A 106 -6.10 -8.02 -5.45
N GLY A 107 -6.30 -7.57 -6.68
CA GLY A 107 -6.41 -6.14 -7.02
C GLY A 107 -7.45 -5.36 -6.21
N PRO A 108 -8.73 -5.82 -6.15
CA PRO A 108 -9.77 -5.18 -5.34
C PRO A 108 -9.40 -5.06 -3.86
N ILE A 109 -8.74 -6.06 -3.27
CA ILE A 109 -8.34 -6.04 -1.86
C ILE A 109 -7.37 -4.90 -1.56
N PHE A 110 -6.39 -4.67 -2.44
CA PHE A 110 -5.47 -3.54 -2.28
C PHE A 110 -6.16 -2.20 -2.55
N ALA A 111 -7.07 -2.13 -3.53
CA ALA A 111 -7.85 -0.91 -3.79
C ALA A 111 -8.69 -0.51 -2.57
N ASP A 112 -9.31 -1.47 -1.90
CA ASP A 112 -10.08 -1.25 -0.67
C ASP A 112 -9.19 -0.78 0.49
N ALA A 113 -8.00 -1.36 0.64
CA ALA A 113 -7.02 -0.90 1.64
C ALA A 113 -6.53 0.54 1.39
N ILE A 114 -6.31 0.91 0.13
CA ILE A 114 -5.85 2.27 -0.23
C ILE A 114 -6.97 3.29 -0.06
N THR A 115 -8.20 2.95 -0.43
CA THR A 115 -9.34 3.86 -0.30
C THR A 115 -9.71 4.10 1.17
N SER A 116 -9.60 3.08 2.02
CA SER A 116 -9.85 3.15 3.46
C SER A 116 -8.77 3.87 4.29
N LEU A 117 -7.63 4.22 3.69
CA LEU A 117 -6.57 4.99 4.33
C LEU A 117 -7.10 6.33 4.90
N SER A 118 -6.96 6.61 6.19
CA SER A 118 -7.36 7.93 6.73
C SER A 118 -6.39 9.04 6.31
N ILE A 119 -6.80 10.31 6.48
CA ILE A 119 -5.90 11.45 6.23
C ILE A 119 -4.70 11.40 7.18
N SER A 120 -4.90 11.11 8.46
CA SER A 120 -3.81 10.98 9.43
C SER A 120 -2.83 9.85 9.07
N GLN A 121 -3.33 8.67 8.70
CA GLN A 121 -2.50 7.53 8.28
C GLN A 121 -1.76 7.83 6.98
N GLY A 122 -2.37 8.57 6.05
CA GLY A 122 -1.71 9.03 4.83
C GLY A 122 -0.56 9.99 5.14
N MET A 123 -0.74 10.87 6.13
CA MET A 123 0.34 11.75 6.57
C MET A 123 1.45 11.01 7.29
N ASP A 124 1.12 10.01 8.10
CA ASP A 124 2.11 9.13 8.72
C ASP A 124 2.97 8.45 7.63
N ILE A 125 2.33 7.86 6.61
CA ILE A 125 3.06 7.24 5.49
C ILE A 125 3.95 8.24 4.75
N LEU A 126 3.46 9.46 4.49
CA LEU A 126 4.27 10.49 3.83
C LEU A 126 5.50 10.87 4.65
N ASN A 127 5.39 10.84 5.98
CA ASN A 127 6.48 11.10 6.91
C ASN A 127 7.34 9.85 7.21
N GLY A 128 7.11 8.74 6.48
CA GLY A 128 7.83 7.49 6.68
C GLY A 128 7.52 6.82 8.03
N ILE A 129 6.27 6.94 8.48
CA ILE A 129 5.77 6.30 9.70
C ILE A 129 4.75 5.25 9.27
N ASN A 130 4.99 3.99 9.67
CA ASN A 130 4.03 2.92 9.44
C ASN A 130 2.81 3.13 10.36
N PRO A 131 1.60 3.38 9.81
CA PRO A 131 0.42 3.62 10.64
C PRO A 131 -0.04 2.40 11.45
N ALA A 132 0.37 1.19 11.03
CA ALA A 132 0.07 -0.05 11.74
C ALA A 132 1.05 -0.34 12.91
N ASP A 133 2.18 0.37 12.99
CA ASP A 133 3.22 0.18 14.02
C ASP A 133 3.82 1.55 14.40
N SER A 134 2.97 2.43 14.93
CA SER A 134 3.32 3.81 15.29
C SER A 134 4.34 3.91 16.44
N LEU A 135 4.57 2.82 17.18
CA LEU A 135 5.54 2.70 18.26
C LEU A 135 7.00 2.80 17.79
N LYS A 136 7.30 2.50 16.52
CA LYS A 136 8.66 2.63 15.95
C LYS A 136 9.13 4.07 15.73
N SER A 137 8.24 5.05 15.80
CA SER A 137 8.59 6.47 15.65
C SER A 137 9.49 7.01 16.78
N SER A 138 9.54 6.32 17.93
CA SER A 138 10.25 6.79 19.14
C SER A 138 11.65 6.20 19.32
N LEU A 139 12.07 5.23 18.51
CA LEU A 139 13.30 4.47 18.74
C LEU A 139 14.17 4.47 17.48
N ALA A 140 15.01 5.50 17.38
CA ALA A 140 16.22 5.61 16.55
C ALA A 140 16.06 5.33 15.03
N ASP A 141 16.38 6.38 14.26
CA ASP A 141 16.48 6.48 12.79
C ASP A 141 15.18 6.78 12.04
N GLY A 142 15.11 8.02 11.55
CA GLY A 142 13.96 8.61 10.89
C GLY A 142 13.66 8.02 9.52
N PHE A 143 12.40 8.20 9.13
CA PHE A 143 11.83 7.92 7.82
C PHE A 143 11.95 6.45 7.33
N ASP A 144 10.90 5.66 7.55
CA ASP A 144 10.70 4.37 6.90
C ASP A 144 10.21 4.56 5.46
N SER A 145 11.13 4.42 4.49
CA SER A 145 10.79 4.45 3.06
C SER A 145 9.79 3.37 2.61
N LEU A 146 9.59 2.33 3.42
CA LEU A 146 8.67 1.22 3.15
C LEU A 146 7.37 1.34 3.96
N ALA A 147 7.09 2.49 4.60
CA ALA A 147 5.90 2.69 5.43
C ALA A 147 4.60 2.33 4.69
N ALA A 148 4.45 2.74 3.43
CA ALA A 148 3.30 2.40 2.60
C ALA A 148 3.20 0.89 2.35
N THR A 149 4.32 0.22 2.06
CA THR A 149 4.38 -1.22 1.84
C THR A 149 4.01 -2.00 3.11
N HIS A 150 4.52 -1.56 4.26
CA HIS A 150 4.20 -2.16 5.55
C HIS A 150 2.72 -2.00 5.90
N TYR A 151 2.16 -0.81 5.68
CA TYR A 151 0.73 -0.57 5.82
C TYR A 151 -0.09 -1.54 4.97
N LEU A 152 0.16 -1.57 3.65
CA LEU A 152 -0.58 -2.45 2.74
C LEU A 152 -0.47 -3.90 3.16
N LYS A 153 0.75 -4.39 3.46
CA LYS A 153 0.96 -5.77 3.93
C LYS A 153 0.13 -6.08 5.17
N SER A 154 0.10 -5.19 6.17
CA SER A 154 -0.64 -5.43 7.41
C SER A 154 -2.15 -5.42 7.21
N THR A 155 -2.66 -4.52 6.36
CA THR A 155 -4.09 -4.32 6.13
C THR A 155 -4.66 -5.37 5.19
N THR A 156 -3.89 -5.83 4.20
CA THR A 156 -4.38 -6.79 3.18
C THR A 156 -4.10 -8.25 3.51
N PHE A 157 -3.22 -8.56 4.47
CA PHE A 157 -2.86 -9.95 4.78
C PHE A 157 -4.07 -10.84 5.12
N ASN A 158 -4.93 -10.39 6.04
CA ASN A 158 -6.09 -11.17 6.46
C ASN A 158 -7.13 -11.32 5.33
N PRO A 159 -7.51 -10.25 4.60
CA PRO A 159 -8.34 -10.37 3.41
C PRO A 159 -7.79 -11.36 2.38
N LEU A 160 -6.50 -11.24 2.00
CA LEU A 160 -5.87 -12.14 1.03
C LEU A 160 -5.90 -13.59 1.50
N LYS A 161 -5.58 -13.84 2.77
CA LYS A 161 -5.62 -15.18 3.36
C LYS A 161 -7.05 -15.76 3.43
N SER A 162 -8.07 -14.92 3.49
CA SER A 162 -9.46 -15.40 3.50
C SER A 162 -9.99 -15.70 2.09
N THR A 163 -9.42 -15.06 1.07
CA THR A 163 -9.81 -15.20 -0.34
C THR A 163 -9.22 -16.44 -1.00
N PHE A 164 -8.04 -16.90 -0.56
CA PHE A 164 -7.30 -18.04 -1.11
C PHE A 164 -7.03 -19.11 -0.06
#